data_AF-A0A2G4YS71-F1
#
_entry.id   AF-A0A2G4YS71-F1
#
_cell.length_a   1.000
_cell.length_b   1.000
_cell.length_c   1.000
_cell.angle_alpha   90.00
_cell.angle_beta   90.00
_cell.angle_gamma   90.00
#
_symmetry.space_group_name_H-M   'P 1'
#
loop_
_entity.id
_entity.type
_entity.pdbx_description
1 polymer ?
#
loop_
_entity_poly.entity_id
_entity_poly.type
_entity_poly.pdbx_seq_one_letter_code
_entity_poly.pdbx_strand_id
1 'polypeptide(L)' 'MHKLKLGPLPNRTPVKLTVSLPAEIFELLTDYARVFEQTYGAKESCENLIPYIVEAYIKGDSSFNKGAAGTS' A
#
# COMPACT_ATOMS: atom_id res chain seq x y z
N MET A 1 -26.33 -23.33 -20.75
CA MET A 1 -26.47 -22.13 -19.90
C MET A 1 -25.20 -21.97 -19.06
N HIS A 2 -24.57 -20.80 -19.13
CA HIS A 2 -23.21 -20.50 -18.68
C HIS A 2 -23.05 -20.45 -17.15
N LYS A 3 -21.88 -20.84 -16.63
CA LYS A 3 -21.39 -20.36 -15.33
C LYS A 3 -20.02 -19.69 -15.53
N LEU A 4 -20.03 -18.36 -15.63
CA LEU A 4 -18.85 -17.54 -15.36
C LEU A 4 -18.36 -17.88 -13.95
N LYS A 5 -17.13 -18.39 -13.83
CA LYS A 5 -16.47 -18.65 -12.53
C LYS A 5 -15.89 -17.39 -11.88
N LEU A 6 -15.99 -16.24 -12.57
CA LEU A 6 -15.66 -14.94 -12.03
C LEU A 6 -16.96 -14.23 -11.67
N GLY A 7 -17.23 -14.10 -10.37
CA GLY A 7 -18.16 -13.08 -9.90
C GLY A 7 -17.66 -11.69 -10.30
N PRO A 8 -18.48 -10.63 -10.17
CA PRO A 8 -18.06 -9.27 -10.46
C PRO A 8 -16.73 -8.98 -9.77
N LEU A 9 -15.78 -8.42 -10.51
CA LEU A 9 -14.47 -8.04 -9.98
C LEU A 9 -14.69 -7.25 -8.68
N PRO A 10 -14.02 -7.61 -7.58
CA PRO A 10 -14.22 -6.91 -6.31
C PRO A 10 -13.94 -5.43 -6.55
N ASN A 11 -14.78 -4.60 -5.95
CA ASN A 11 -14.74 -3.17 -6.10
C ASN A 11 -13.31 -2.63 -5.93
N ARG A 12 -12.68 -2.18 -7.03
CA ARG A 12 -11.35 -1.56 -7.05
C ARG A 12 -11.43 -0.04 -6.93
N THR A 13 -12.55 0.50 -6.46
CA THR A 13 -12.66 1.94 -6.22
C THR A 13 -11.64 2.34 -5.16
N PRO A 14 -10.73 3.29 -5.45
CA PRO A 14 -9.81 3.81 -4.45
C PRO A 14 -10.61 4.38 -3.28
N VAL A 15 -10.35 3.85 -2.08
CA VAL A 15 -10.98 4.33 -0.85
C VAL A 15 -10.11 5.46 -0.28
N LYS A 16 -10.68 6.66 -0.14
CA LYS A 16 -10.01 7.75 0.56
C LYS A 16 -10.03 7.47 2.05
N LEU A 17 -8.86 7.23 2.63
CA LEU A 17 -8.65 7.11 4.07
C LEU A 17 -7.97 8.39 4.58
N THR A 18 -8.55 9.03 5.59
CA THR A 18 -7.93 10.17 6.28
C THR A 18 -7.39 9.71 7.62
N VAL A 19 -6.09 9.91 7.84
CA VAL A 19 -5.39 9.56 9.08
C VAL A 19 -4.59 10.77 9.57
N SER A 20 -4.46 10.90 10.89
CA SER A 20 -3.50 11.83 11.50
C SER A 20 -2.20 11.07 11.77
N LEU A 21 -1.09 11.62 11.29
CA LEU A 21 0.25 11.06 11.49
C LEU A 21 1.02 11.93 12.49
N PRO A 22 1.84 11.34 13.37
CA PRO A 22 2.83 12.09 14.14
C PRO A 22 3.78 12.86 13.21
N ALA A 23 4.28 14.01 13.67
CA ALA A 23 5.23 14.83 12.90
C ALA A 23 6.47 14.03 12.49
N GLU A 24 7.01 13.21 13.40
CA GLU A 24 8.16 12.33 13.14
C GLU A 24 7.92 11.38 11.96
N ILE A 25 6.72 10.81 11.83
CA ILE A 25 6.38 9.93 10.70
C ILE A 25 6.33 10.73 9.39
N PHE A 26 5.81 11.95 9.42
CA PHE A 26 5.78 12.81 8.23
C PHE A 26 7.20 13.21 7.78
N GLU A 27 8.11 13.46 8.73
CA GLU A 27 9.52 13.74 8.43
C GLU A 27 10.21 12.52 7.79
N LEU A 28 9.98 11.31 8.31
CA LEU A 28 10.49 10.07 7.73
C LEU A 28 9.97 9.84 6.31
N LEU A 29 8.68 10.09 6.05
CA LEU A 29 8.10 9.98 4.71
C LEU A 29 8.71 11.00 3.73
N THR A 30 8.98 12.21 4.23
CA THR A 30 9.61 13.27 3.43
C THR A 30 11.05 12.91 3.07
N ASP A 31 11.82 12.35 4.02
CA ASP A 31 13.17 11.86 3.75
C ASP A 31 13.15 10.69 2.75
N TYR A 32 12.22 9.74 2.94
CA TYR A 32 12.02 8.64 2.01
C TYR A 32 11.74 9.11 0.57
N ALA A 33 10.91 10.15 0.40
CA ALA A 33 10.63 10.73 -0.92
C ALA A 33 11.88 11.36 -1.56
N ARG A 34 12.75 11.99 -0.76
CA ARG A 34 14.04 12.52 -1.25
C ARG A 34 14.96 11.40 -1.72
N VAL A 35 15.06 10.32 -0.95
CA VAL A 35 15.87 9.15 -1.32
C VAL A 35 15.32 8.49 -2.59
N PHE A 36 14.00 8.39 -2.73
CA PHE A 36 13.35 7.88 -3.93
C PHE A 36 13.71 8.72 -5.17
N GLU A 37 13.61 10.06 -5.07
CA GLU A 37 14.00 10.97 -6.15
C GLU A 37 15.48 10.82 -6.51
N GLN A 38 16.37 10.72 -5.52
CA GLN A 38 17.80 10.51 -5.76
C GLN A 38 18.10 9.17 -6.43
N THR A 39 17.33 8.12 -6.09
CA THR A 39 17.56 6.76 -6.60
C THR A 39 17.03 6.58 -8.02
N TYR A 40 15.85 7.13 -8.31
CA TYR A 40 15.14 6.88 -9.57
C TYR A 40 15.08 8.10 -10.50
N GLY A 41 15.55 9.27 -10.05
CA GLY A 41 15.46 10.53 -10.79
C GLY A 41 14.02 11.05 -10.95
N ALA A 42 13.06 10.42 -10.27
CA ALA A 42 11.64 10.72 -10.35
C ALA A 42 11.15 11.31 -9.04
N LYS A 43 10.74 12.58 -9.08
CA LYS A 43 10.15 13.25 -7.94
C LYS A 43 8.71 12.78 -7.76
N GLU A 44 8.41 12.21 -6.60
CA GLU A 44 7.08 11.72 -6.25
C GLU A 44 6.65 12.25 -4.89
N SER A 45 5.37 12.61 -4.75
CA SER A 45 4.84 13.12 -3.48
C SER A 45 4.71 12.00 -2.45
N CYS A 46 4.86 12.33 -1.16
CA CYS A 46 4.64 11.38 -0.07
C CYS A 46 3.28 10.67 -0.19
N GLU A 47 2.22 11.41 -0.55
CA GLU A 47 0.86 10.90 -0.75
C GLU A 47 0.78 9.77 -1.79
N ASN A 48 1.58 9.85 -2.85
CA ASN A 48 1.63 8.85 -3.90
C ASN A 48 2.48 7.64 -3.50
N LEU A 49 3.52 7.85 -2.68
CA LEU A 49 4.39 6.78 -2.19
C LEU A 49 3.76 5.98 -1.04
N ILE A 50 2.97 6.61 -0.17
CA ILE A 50 2.35 5.97 1.01
C ILE A 50 1.63 4.66 0.67
N PRO A 51 0.74 4.59 -0.36
CA PRO A 51 0.07 3.33 -0.70
C PRO A 51 1.04 2.19 -1.03
N TYR A 52 2.14 2.47 -1.74
CA TYR A 52 3.14 1.46 -2.12
C TYR A 52 3.98 1.03 -0.92
N ILE A 53 4.38 1.98 -0.06
CA ILE A 53 5.12 1.69 1.18
C ILE A 53 4.27 0.80 2.09
N VAL A 54 3.00 1.16 2.31
CA VAL A 54 2.06 0.39 3.12
C VAL A 54 1.80 -0.99 2.53
N GLU A 55 1.60 -1.08 1.22
CA GLU A 55 1.40 -2.37 0.54
C GLU A 55 2.63 -3.27 0.67
N ALA A 56 3.83 -2.75 0.42
CA ALA A 56 5.08 -3.49 0.53
C ALA A 56 5.30 -3.98 1.96
N TYR A 57 5.00 -3.15 2.95
CA TYR A 57 5.10 -3.52 4.36
C TYR A 57 4.11 -4.63 4.74
N ILE A 58 2.83 -4.50 4.36
CA ILE A 58 1.80 -5.52 4.65
C ILE A 58 2.12 -6.85 3.94
N LYS A 59 2.56 -6.81 2.68
CA LYS A 59 2.96 -8.01 1.92
C LYS A 59 4.21 -8.66 2.49
N GLY A 60 5.14 -7.85 2.99
CA GLY A 60 6.37 -8.31 3.65
C GLY A 60 6.15 -8.86 5.06
N ASP A 61 5.02 -8.53 5.69
CA ASP A 61 4.66 -9.04 7.01
C ASP A 61 4.26 -10.53 6.92
N SER A 62 5.24 -11.39 7.19
CA SER A 62 5.06 -12.86 7.22
C SER A 62 4.03 -13.32 8.25
N SER A 63 3.79 -12.53 9.30
CA SER A 63 2.79 -12.82 10.34
C SER A 63 1.37 -12.63 9.78
N PHE A 64 1.17 -11.67 8.89
CA PHE A 64 -0.09 -11.48 8.15
C PHE A 64 -0.36 -12.62 7.15
N ASN A 65 0.67 -13.05 6.42
CA ASN A 65 0.54 -14.10 5.40
C ASN A 65 0.22 -15.49 5.99
N LYS A 66 0.57 -15.75 7.25
CA LYS A 66 0.23 -17.01 7.95
C LYS A 66 -1.23 -17.11 8.40
N GLY A 67 -1.96 -15.99 8.52
CA GLY A 67 -3.39 -15.99 8.86
C GLY A 67 -4.32 -16.19 7.67
N ALA A 68 -3.90 -15.81 6.46
CA ALA A 68 -4.73 -15.92 5.25
C ALA A 68 -4.74 -17.34 4.64
N ALA A 69 -3.76 -18.19 4.97
CA ALA A 69 -3.66 -19.57 4.50
C ALA A 69 -4.26 -20.60 5.49
N GLY A 70 -4.98 -20.14 6.52
CA GLY A 70 -5.44 -20.98 7.62
C GLY A 70 -6.87 -20.69 8.05
N THR A 71 -7.84 -20.84 7.16
CA THR A 71 -9.23 -21.17 7.56
C THR A 71 -9.85 -22.03 6.47
N SER A 72 -9.87 -23.34 6.77
CA SER A 72 -10.82 -24.31 6.23
C SER A 72 -12.23 -24.02 6.71
#